data_AF-A0A389MSV7-F1
#
_entry.id   AF-A0A389MSV7-F1
#
_cell.length_a   1.000
_cell.length_b   1.000
_cell.length_c   1.000
_cell.angle_alpha   90.00
_cell.angle_beta   90.00
_cell.angle_gamma   90.00
#
_symmetry.space_group_name_H-M   'P 1'
#
loop_
_entity.id
_entity.type
_entity.pdbx_description
1 polymer ?
#
loop_
_entity_poly.entity_id
_entity_poly.type
_entity_poly.pdbx_seq_one_letter_code
_entity_poly.pdbx_strand_id
1 'polypeptide(L)'
;MVPKRLAEIAGQGSIYWVIRGTLCCRQAIAAIEPFTGTDGISRCRIVLDPSIVPVTPRPCRPFQGWRYLEPADAPPDLDAGGGSGLTELPEALRRELASLGLL
;
A
#
# COMPACT_ATOMS: atom_id res chain seq x y z
N MET A 1 -5.86 3.64 -17.25
CA MET A 1 -7.11 3.69 -16.45
C MET A 1 -6.90 4.62 -15.27
N VAL A 2 -7.78 5.61 -15.10
CA VAL A 2 -7.74 6.60 -14.00
C VAL A 2 -8.61 6.09 -12.83
N PRO A 3 -8.23 6.28 -11.56
CA PRO A 3 -9.07 5.90 -10.43
C PRO A 3 -10.34 6.76 -10.39
N LYS A 4 -11.49 6.11 -10.17
CA LYS A 4 -12.80 6.76 -10.06
C LYS A 4 -12.88 7.71 -8.86
N ARG A 5 -12.28 7.34 -7.72
CA ARG A 5 -12.24 8.14 -6.47
C ARG A 5 -11.01 9.06 -6.41
N LEU A 6 -10.57 9.59 -7.56
CA LEU A 6 -9.45 10.52 -7.68
C LEU A 6 -9.50 11.64 -6.63
N ALA A 7 -10.63 12.35 -6.56
CA ALA A 7 -10.78 13.54 -5.74
C ALA A 7 -10.73 13.26 -4.24
N GLU A 8 -11.03 12.03 -3.83
CA GLU A 8 -11.00 11.59 -2.43
C GLU A 8 -9.60 11.10 -2.01
N ILE A 9 -8.75 10.76 -2.98
CA ILE A 9 -7.46 10.11 -2.73
C ILE A 9 -6.29 11.08 -2.93
N ALA A 10 -6.36 11.97 -3.92
CA ALA A 10 -5.26 12.88 -4.21
C ALA A 10 -4.97 13.80 -3.01
N GLY A 11 -3.75 13.69 -2.46
CA GLY A 11 -3.29 14.48 -1.31
C GLY A 11 -3.81 14.00 0.06
N GLN A 12 -4.66 12.98 0.10
CA GLN A 12 -5.31 12.51 1.34
C GLN A 12 -5.15 10.99 1.57
N GLY A 13 -5.04 10.22 0.49
CA GLY A 13 -4.97 8.76 0.53
C GLY A 13 -3.55 8.21 0.46
N SER A 14 -3.45 6.88 0.51
CA SER A 14 -2.20 6.15 0.34
C SER A 14 -2.39 4.98 -0.64
N ILE A 15 -1.33 4.63 -1.35
CA ILE A 15 -1.23 3.34 -2.04
C ILE A 15 -0.68 2.31 -1.06
N TYR A 16 -1.24 1.10 -1.07
CA TYR A 16 -0.79 -0.02 -0.24
C TYR A 16 -0.16 -1.09 -1.12
N TRP A 17 1.00 -1.57 -0.72
CA TRP A 17 1.80 -2.49 -1.51
C TRP A 17 1.58 -3.93 -1.06
N VAL A 18 1.18 -4.77 -2.02
CA VAL A 18 1.09 -6.22 -1.85
C VAL A 18 2.36 -6.86 -2.40
N ILE A 19 3.18 -7.42 -1.51
CA ILE A 19 4.43 -8.10 -1.83
C ILE A 19 4.27 -9.57 -1.48
N ARG A 20 4.43 -10.46 -2.47
CA ARG A 20 4.27 -11.91 -2.30
C ARG A 20 2.97 -12.31 -1.57
N GLY A 21 1.86 -11.66 -1.93
CA GLY A 21 0.53 -11.96 -1.38
C GLY A 21 0.25 -11.38 0.01
N THR A 22 1.10 -10.49 0.50
CA THR A 22 0.95 -9.83 1.81
C THR A 22 0.99 -8.32 1.61
N LEU A 23 0.06 -7.60 2.23
CA LEU A 23 0.09 -6.15 2.31
C LEU A 23 1.14 -5.76 3.36
N CYS A 24 2.18 -5.04 2.95
CA CYS A 24 3.38 -4.83 3.79
C CYS A 24 3.65 -3.38 4.17
N CYS A 25 3.31 -2.43 3.30
CA CYS A 25 3.60 -1.03 3.52
C CYS A 25 2.65 -0.14 2.72
N ARG A 26 2.68 1.15 3.02
CA ARG A 26 1.96 2.20 2.29
C ARG A 26 2.86 3.37 1.93
N GLN A 27 2.45 4.12 0.91
CA GLN A 27 3.01 5.43 0.56
C GLN A 27 1.88 6.41 0.35
N ALA A 28 2.04 7.64 0.86
CA ALA A 28 1.07 8.70 0.63
C ALA A 28 1.00 9.06 -0.87
N ILE A 29 -0.21 9.32 -1.35
CA ILE A 29 -0.43 9.79 -2.72
C ILE A 29 -0.48 11.32 -2.69
N ALA A 30 0.59 11.96 -3.16
CA ALA A 30 0.67 13.40 -3.24
C ALA A 30 -0.26 13.96 -4.33
N ALA A 31 -0.32 13.32 -5.49
CA ALA A 31 -1.19 13.71 -6.59
C ALA A 31 -1.52 12.54 -7.52
N ILE A 32 -2.63 12.66 -8.24
CA ILE A 32 -2.97 11.78 -9.35
C ILE A 32 -3.29 12.66 -10.55
N GLU A 33 -2.53 12.49 -11.64
CA GLU A 33 -2.59 13.38 -12.80
C GLU A 33 -2.98 12.58 -14.04
N PRO A 34 -4.23 12.67 -14.50
CA PRO A 34 -4.63 12.11 -15.78
C PRO A 34 -3.83 12.78 -16.92
N PHE A 35 -3.36 11.99 -17.88
CA PHE A 35 -2.75 12.51 -19.09
C PHE A 35 -3.02 11.58 -20.27
N THR A 36 -2.98 12.15 -21.48
CA THR A 36 -3.05 11.38 -22.72
C THR A 36 -1.67 11.35 -23.35
N GLY A 37 -1.17 10.15 -23.64
CA GLY A 37 0.11 9.99 -24.33
C GLY A 37 0.04 10.49 -25.77
N THR A 38 1.20 10.63 -26.41
CA THR A 38 1.30 10.95 -27.84
C THR A 38 0.68 9.87 -28.73
N ASP A 39 0.48 8.67 -28.19
CA ASP A 39 -0.23 7.54 -28.79
C ASP A 39 -1.76 7.61 -28.63
N GLY A 40 -2.30 8.68 -28.04
CA GLY A 40 -3.72 8.85 -27.79
C GLY A 40 -4.28 8.02 -26.62
N ILE A 41 -3.43 7.27 -25.91
CA ILE A 41 -3.87 6.40 -24.81
C ILE A 41 -3.93 7.19 -23.51
N SER A 42 -5.10 7.16 -22.86
CA SER A 42 -5.33 7.77 -21.56
C SER A 42 -4.66 6.98 -20.41
N ARG A 43 -3.83 7.67 -19.65
CA ARG A 43 -3.05 7.16 -18.51
C ARG A 43 -3.22 8.11 -17.31
N CYS A 44 -2.67 7.71 -16.17
CA CYS A 44 -2.53 8.59 -15.02
C CYS A 44 -1.12 8.47 -14.46
N ARG A 45 -0.53 9.60 -14.06
CA ARG A 45 0.63 9.60 -13.17
C ARG A 45 0.11 9.51 -11.75
N ILE A 46 0.79 8.70 -10.94
CA ILE A 46 0.57 8.64 -9.50
C ILE A 46 1.83 9.22 -8.88
N VAL A 47 1.71 10.39 -8.29
CA VAL A 47 2.81 11.07 -7.61
C VAL A 47 2.76 10.59 -6.15
N LEU A 48 3.80 9.86 -5.75
CA LEU A 48 3.91 9.27 -4.43
C LEU A 48 4.90 10.07 -3.57
N ASP A 49 4.62 10.14 -2.28
CA ASP A 49 5.62 10.54 -1.30
C ASP A 49 6.76 9.49 -1.27
N PRO A 50 8.04 9.91 -1.22
CA PRO A 50 9.16 8.98 -1.22
C PRO A 50 9.24 8.12 0.05
N SER A 51 8.56 8.51 1.13
CA SER A 51 8.58 7.81 2.41
C SER A 51 7.73 6.54 2.34
N ILE A 52 8.34 5.41 2.65
CA ILE A 52 7.66 4.13 2.78
C ILE A 52 7.33 3.89 4.25
N VAL A 53 6.04 3.75 4.55
CA VAL A 53 5.55 3.49 5.91
C VAL A 53 5.18 2.02 6.04
N PRO A 54 5.87 1.22 6.86
CA PRO A 54 5.49 -0.16 7.12
C PRO A 54 4.11 -0.22 7.80
N VAL A 55 3.31 -1.22 7.46
CA VAL A 55 2.00 -1.45 8.08
C VAL A 55 1.89 -2.89 8.54
N THR A 56 0.92 -3.15 9.42
CA THR A 56 0.70 -4.49 9.97
C THR A 56 0.45 -5.49 8.84
N PRO A 57 1.25 -6.57 8.72
CA PRO A 57 1.16 -7.50 7.62
C PRO A 57 -0.21 -8.18 7.56
N ARG A 58 -0.86 -8.12 6.40
CA ARG A 58 -2.16 -8.77 6.18
C ARG A 58 -2.15 -9.56 4.87
N PRO A 59 -2.64 -10.82 4.85
CA PRO A 59 -2.83 -11.55 3.59
C PRO A 59 -3.72 -10.76 2.62
N CYS A 60 -3.23 -10.54 1.40
CA CYS A 60 -3.98 -9.81 0.38
C CYS A 60 -3.68 -10.42 -1.00
N ARG A 61 -4.73 -10.87 -1.70
CA ARG A 61 -4.59 -11.48 -3.02
C ARG A 61 -4.23 -10.40 -4.06
N PRO A 62 -3.33 -10.68 -5.01
CA PRO A 62 -3.08 -9.78 -6.12
C PRO A 62 -4.37 -9.57 -6.92
N PHE A 63 -4.56 -8.35 -7.41
CA PHE A 63 -5.72 -7.98 -8.22
C PHE A 63 -5.28 -7.03 -9.33
N GLN A 64 -6.08 -6.98 -10.40
CA GLN A 64 -5.89 -6.03 -11.49
C GLN A 64 -6.95 -4.93 -11.39
N GLY A 65 -6.54 -3.67 -11.53
CA GLY A 65 -7.41 -2.51 -11.44
C GLY A 65 -7.33 -1.79 -10.09
N TRP A 66 -8.39 -1.07 -9.73
CA TRP A 66 -8.45 -0.24 -8.53
C TRP A 66 -9.34 -0.88 -7.47
N ARG A 67 -8.79 -1.09 -6.27
CA ARG A 67 -9.54 -1.45 -5.07
C ARG A 67 -9.30 -0.37 -4.03
N TYR A 68 -10.38 0.12 -3.46
CA TYR A 68 -10.34 1.13 -2.41
C TYR A 68 -10.46 0.43 -1.07
N LEU A 69 -9.63 0.84 -0.11
CA LEU A 69 -9.76 0.48 1.29
C LEU A 69 -10.54 1.60 1.97
N GLU A 70 -11.58 1.25 2.73
CA GLU A 70 -12.19 2.20 3.63
C GLU A 70 -11.23 2.50 4.79
N PRO A 71 -11.28 3.71 5.39
CA PRO A 71 -10.35 4.08 6.46
C PRO A 71 -10.34 3.08 7.64
N ALA A 72 -11.48 2.45 7.93
CA ALA A 72 -11.59 1.44 8.99
C ALA A 72 -10.93 0.09 8.64
N ASP A 73 -10.74 -0.20 7.35
CA ASP A 73 -10.11 -1.44 6.86
C ASP A 73 -8.60 -1.27 6.59
N ALA A 74 -8.10 -0.04 6.67
CA ALA A 74 -6.70 0.26 6.49
C ALA A 74 -5.87 -0.39 7.61
N PRO A 75 -4.86 -1.22 7.28
CA PRO A 75 -4.00 -1.79 8.31
C PRO A 75 -3.25 -0.67 9.03
N PRO A 76 -3.10 -0.76 10.36
CA PRO A 76 -2.40 0.25 11.12
C PRO A 76 -0.92 0.26 10.75
N ASP A 77 -0.33 1.46 10.82
CA ASP A 77 1.11 1.62 10.67
C ASP A 77 1.82 0.81 11.74
N LEU A 78 2.91 0.13 11.36
CA LEU A 78 3.83 -0.39 12.35
C LEU A 78 4.62 0.81 12.85
N ASP A 79 4.34 1.23 14.09
CA ASP A 79 5.16 2.24 14.75
C ASP A 79 6.63 1.86 14.60
N ALA A 80 7.49 2.85 14.31
CA ALA A 80 8.94 2.64 14.28
C ALA A 80 9.49 2.06 15.62
N GLY A 81 8.70 2.09 16.70
CA GLY A 81 8.99 1.50 18.01
C GLY A 81 8.17 0.25 18.39
N GLY A 82 7.30 -0.26 17.51
CA GLY A 82 6.43 -1.42 17.76
C GLY A 82 7.16 -2.75 17.62
N GLY A 83 7.95 -3.10 18.64
CA GLY A 83 8.65 -4.37 18.77
C GLY A 83 10.03 -4.33 18.14
N SER A 84 11.02 -3.91 18.93
CA SER A 84 12.46 -3.92 18.61
C SER A 84 12.98 -5.22 17.98
N GLY A 85 12.25 -6.34 18.06
CA GLY A 85 12.60 -7.61 17.42
C GLY A 85 11.96 -7.87 16.04
N LEU A 86 10.85 -7.24 15.65
CA LEU A 86 10.17 -7.59 14.39
C LEU A 86 10.98 -7.20 13.16
N THR A 87 11.56 -6.02 13.18
CA THR A 87 12.45 -5.55 12.10
C THR A 87 13.76 -6.34 12.06
N GLU A 88 14.20 -6.87 13.21
CA GLU A 88 15.41 -7.71 13.34
C GLU A 88 15.17 -9.18 12.93
N LEU A 89 13.92 -9.65 12.96
CA LEU A 89 13.59 -11.02 12.54
C LEU A 89 13.86 -11.23 11.04
N PRO A 90 14.42 -12.39 10.64
CA PRO A 90 14.48 -12.76 9.24
C PRO A 90 13.09 -12.75 8.60
N GLU A 91 13.00 -12.28 7.36
CA GLU A 91 11.73 -12.18 6.61
C GLU A 91 10.97 -13.51 6.53
N ALA A 92 11.69 -14.64 6.43
CA ALA A 92 11.07 -15.96 6.41
C ALA A 92 10.31 -16.25 7.72
N LEU A 93 10.93 -15.95 8.86
CA LEU A 93 10.37 -16.20 10.19
C LEU A 93 9.18 -15.27 10.48
N ARG A 94 9.27 -13.99 10.09
CA ARG A 94 8.11 -13.07 10.18
C ARG A 94 6.89 -13.59 9.42
N ARG A 95 7.09 -14.09 8.20
CA ARG A 95 5.98 -14.62 7.39
C ARG A 95 5.34 -15.85 8.03
N GLU A 96 6.16 -16.73 8.61
CA GLU A 96 5.66 -17.90 9.30
C GLU A 96 4.83 -17.50 10.53
N LEU A 97 5.34 -16.59 11.37
CA LEU A 97 4.60 -16.05 12.51
C LEU A 97 3.28 -15.38 12.09
N ALA A 98 3.29 -14.57 11.02
CA ALA A 98 2.07 -13.96 10.47
C ALA A 98 1.07 -15.02 9.96
N SER A 99 1.57 -16.10 9.33
CA SER A 99 0.71 -17.21 8.87
C SER A 99 0.07 -17.99 10.02
N LEU A 100 0.73 -17.99 11.18
CA LEU A 100 0.24 -18.60 12.42
C LEU A 100 -0.63 -17.66 13.27
N GLY A 101 -0.81 -16.40 12.85
CA GLY A 101 -1.59 -15.40 13.59
C GLY A 101 -0.91 -14.91 14.87
N LEU A 102 0.42 -14.95 14.91
CA LEU A 102 1.23 -14.53 16.07
C LEU A 102 1.76 -13.09 15.94
N LEU A 103 1.26 -12.35 14.93
CA LEU A 103 1.59 -10.95 14.61
C LEU A 103 0.32 -10.16 14.29
#